data_AF-A0AAD5SVD5-F1
#
_entry.id   AF-A0AAD5SVD5-F1
#
_cell.length_a   1.000
_cell.length_b   1.000
_cell.length_c   1.000
_cell.angle_alpha   90.00
_cell.angle_beta   90.00
_cell.angle_gamma   90.00
#
_symmetry.space_group_name_H-M   'P 1'
#
loop_
_entity.id
_entity.type
_entity.pdbx_description
1 polymer ?
#
loop_
_entity_poly.entity_id
_entity_poly.type
_entity_poly.pdbx_seq_one_letter_code
_entity_poly.pdbx_strand_id
1 'polypeptide(L)'
;MDANYLKHAIGAPLTSAISSLLAHPHPTAVQDPVNHIATHLLHQDATATSESVYLRHHMLIDAIVNKEKTHIKNLSDCKKKIGAELPDAIARMEIRGAERVRRQDEAERRRAEDERREKELAAASFAENVATEITANASFALENMTTGGTVIAENTEEEN
;
A
#
# COMPACT_ATOMS: atom_id res chain seq x y z
N MET A 1 -7.93 28.01 68.03
CA MET A 1 -7.50 26.76 67.35
C MET A 1 -8.66 25.78 67.45
N ASP A 2 -9.18 25.31 66.31
CA ASP A 2 -10.35 24.44 66.27
C ASP A 2 -9.95 22.99 66.60
N ALA A 3 -10.64 22.37 67.56
CA ALA A 3 -10.31 21.02 68.02
C ALA A 3 -10.49 19.98 66.89
N ASN A 4 -11.41 20.23 65.96
CA ASN A 4 -11.62 19.39 64.79
C ASN A 4 -10.41 19.42 63.84
N TYR A 5 -9.83 20.61 63.64
CA TYR A 5 -8.63 20.75 62.81
C TYR A 5 -7.46 19.94 63.37
N LEU A 6 -7.19 20.04 64.68
CA LEU A 6 -6.11 19.28 65.33
C LEU A 6 -6.34 17.77 65.26
N LYS A 7 -7.58 17.32 65.43
CA LYS A 7 -7.92 15.89 65.34
C LYS A 7 -7.64 15.31 63.95
N HIS A 8 -7.95 16.05 62.89
CA HIS A 8 -7.74 15.59 61.52
C HIS A 8 -6.30 15.79 61.04
N ALA A 9 -5.64 16.88 61.43
CA ALA A 9 -4.29 17.20 60.95
C ALA A 9 -3.20 16.34 61.61
N ILE A 10 -3.29 16.09 62.92
CA ILE A 10 -2.22 15.41 63.68
C ILE A 10 -2.70 14.22 64.49
N GLY A 11 -4.01 13.96 64.57
CA GLY A 11 -4.56 12.93 65.46
C GLY A 11 -4.06 11.52 65.16
N ALA A 12 -4.11 11.09 63.90
CA ALA A 12 -3.67 9.74 63.51
C ALA A 12 -2.14 9.54 63.65
N PRO A 13 -1.27 10.45 63.14
CA PRO A 13 0.18 10.35 63.35
C PRO A 13 0.57 10.36 64.82
N LEU A 14 -0.03 11.25 65.62
CA LEU A 14 0.26 11.35 67.05
C LEU A 14 -0.18 10.09 67.82
N THR A 15 -1.35 9.53 67.48
CA THR A 15 -1.84 8.28 68.09
C THR A 15 -0.91 7.11 67.76
N SER A 16 -0.40 7.05 66.53
CA SER A 16 0.58 6.05 66.09
C SER A 16 1.90 6.16 66.87
N ALA A 17 2.44 7.37 66.99
CA ALA A 17 3.69 7.62 67.70
C ALA A 17 3.59 7.30 69.21
N ILE A 18 2.46 7.65 69.83
CA ILE A 18 2.18 7.30 71.23
C ILE A 18 2.04 5.79 71.39
N SER A 19 1.37 5.10 70.45
CA SER A 19 1.24 3.64 70.48
C SER A 19 2.60 2.95 70.34
N SER A 20 3.50 3.44 69.48
CA SER A 20 4.88 2.95 69.36
C SER A 20 5.66 3.11 70.67
N LEU A 21 5.53 4.28 71.32
CA LEU A 21 6.17 4.54 72.61
C LEU A 21 5.68 3.56 73.69
N LEU A 22 4.38 3.28 73.73
CA LEU A 22 3.77 2.36 74.68
C LEU A 22 4.05 0.88 74.39
N ALA A 23 4.39 0.55 73.14
CA ALA A 23 4.77 -0.81 72.74
C ALA A 23 6.20 -1.20 73.17
N HIS A 24 6.99 -0.26 73.72
CA HIS A 24 8.32 -0.57 74.21
C HIS A 24 8.25 -1.38 75.51
N PRO A 25 8.96 -2.52 75.62
CA PRO A 25 8.75 -3.51 76.67
C PRO A 25 9.20 -3.08 78.08
N HIS A 26 9.94 -1.97 78.21
CA HIS A 26 10.33 -1.44 79.53
C HIS A 26 10.28 0.11 79.60
N PRO A 27 9.69 0.68 80.67
CA PRO A 27 9.51 2.13 80.83
C PRO A 27 10.81 2.92 81.02
N THR A 28 11.95 2.25 81.20
CA THR A 28 13.29 2.87 81.31
C THR A 28 14.06 2.89 80.00
N ALA A 29 13.57 2.21 78.94
CA ALA A 29 14.28 2.10 77.66
C ALA A 29 14.20 3.39 76.83
N VAL A 30 13.20 4.23 77.07
CA VAL A 30 13.04 5.52 76.41
C VAL A 30 13.37 6.63 77.42
N GLN A 31 14.61 7.12 77.38
CA GLN A 31 15.06 8.21 78.26
C GLN A 31 14.32 9.53 77.98
N ASP A 32 13.90 9.76 76.73
CA ASP A 32 13.15 10.95 76.33
C ASP A 32 11.94 10.57 75.44
N PRO A 33 10.73 10.50 76.02
CA PRO A 33 9.52 10.13 75.29
C PRO A 33 9.11 11.20 74.27
N VAL A 34 9.45 12.47 74.49
CA VAL A 34 9.13 13.57 73.56
C VAL A 34 10.01 13.44 72.32
N ASN A 35 11.30 13.19 72.50
CA ASN A 35 12.22 12.96 71.38
C ASN A 35 11.87 11.68 70.60
N HIS A 36 11.42 10.62 71.27
CA HIS A 36 10.94 9.41 70.61
C HIS A 36 9.71 9.68 69.72
N ILE A 37 8.72 10.42 70.22
CA ILE A 37 7.54 10.81 69.44
C ILE A 37 7.94 11.69 68.25
N ALA A 38 8.81 12.69 68.47
CA ALA A 38 9.25 13.60 67.40
C ALA A 38 10.00 12.85 66.29
N THR A 39 10.91 11.94 66.65
CA THR A 39 11.64 11.11 65.68
C THR A 39 10.70 10.17 64.93
N HIS A 40 9.75 9.52 65.61
CA HIS A 40 8.77 8.65 64.97
C HIS A 40 7.92 9.42 63.94
N LEU A 41 7.43 10.61 64.28
CA LEU A 41 6.63 11.45 63.37
C LEU A 41 7.43 11.85 62.13
N LEU A 42 8.69 12.26 62.29
CA LEU A 42 9.57 12.61 61.16
C LEU A 42 9.85 11.43 60.22
N HIS A 43 10.04 10.22 60.76
CA HIS A 43 10.27 9.02 59.95
C HIS A 43 9.00 8.53 59.27
N GLN A 44 7.84 8.69 59.91
CA GLN A 44 6.55 8.33 59.33
C GLN A 44 6.20 9.22 58.13
N ASP A 45 6.51 10.52 58.20
CA ASP A 45 6.34 11.44 57.07
C ASP A 45 7.31 11.12 55.91
N ALA A 46 8.56 10.75 56.21
CA ALA A 46 9.55 10.35 55.19
C ALA A 46 9.18 9.04 54.47
N THR A 47 8.66 8.06 55.22
CA THR A 47 8.18 6.78 54.65
C THR A 47 6.89 6.96 53.86
N ALA A 48 5.92 7.72 54.37
CA ALA A 48 4.67 7.99 53.65
C ALA A 48 4.90 8.79 52.35
N THR A 49 5.83 9.75 52.35
CA THR A 49 6.16 10.51 51.12
C THR A 49 6.83 9.62 50.07
N SER A 50 7.79 8.78 50.47
CA SER A 50 8.44 7.84 49.55
C SER A 50 7.47 6.81 48.96
N GLU A 51 6.59 6.20 49.76
CA GLU A 51 5.56 5.28 49.26
C GLU A 51 4.62 5.94 48.25
N SER A 52 4.20 7.20 48.49
CA SER A 52 3.33 7.93 47.56
C SER A 52 4.00 8.23 46.21
N VAL A 53 5.33 8.41 46.23
CA VAL A 53 6.13 8.68 45.04
C VAL A 53 6.32 7.39 44.25
N TYR A 54 6.65 6.29 44.92
CA TYR A 54 6.71 4.96 44.30
C TYR A 54 5.40 4.57 43.63
N LEU A 55 4.26 4.76 44.31
CA LEU A 55 2.94 4.43 43.76
C LEU A 55 2.64 5.25 42.49
N ARG A 56 2.93 6.56 42.52
CA ARG A 56 2.74 7.44 41.34
C ARG A 56 3.62 7.02 40.16
N HIS A 57 4.88 6.69 40.41
CA HIS A 57 5.78 6.20 39.36
C HIS A 57 5.30 4.86 38.77
N HIS A 58 4.83 3.94 39.61
CA HIS A 58 4.32 2.66 39.14
C HIS A 58 3.09 2.84 38.25
N MET A 59 2.13 3.69 38.65
CA MET A 59 0.95 3.99 37.84
C MET A 59 1.30 4.61 36.47
N LEU A 60 2.32 5.48 36.43
CA LEU A 60 2.84 6.04 35.18
C LEU A 60 3.48 4.97 34.29
N ILE A 61 4.28 4.08 34.86
CA ILE A 61 4.89 2.96 34.15
C ILE A 61 3.81 2.03 33.58
N ASP A 62 2.80 1.67 34.37
CA ASP A 62 1.69 0.83 33.93
C ASP A 62 0.92 1.47 32.77
N ALA A 63 0.69 2.79 32.82
CA ALA A 63 0.06 3.53 31.74
C ALA A 63 0.89 3.48 30.45
N ILE A 64 2.22 3.65 30.55
CA ILE A 64 3.14 3.56 29.40
C ILE A 64 3.13 2.14 28.83
N VAL A 65 3.25 1.12 29.68
CA VAL A 65 3.25 -0.29 29.27
C VAL A 65 1.94 -0.67 28.57
N ASN A 66 0.80 -0.22 29.09
CA ASN A 66 -0.51 -0.50 28.49
C ASN A 66 -0.69 0.21 27.13
N LYS A 67 -0.19 1.43 27.01
CA LYS A 67 -0.16 2.15 25.72
C LYS A 67 0.68 1.39 24.71
N GLU A 68 1.87 0.93 25.11
CA GLU A 68 2.78 0.22 24.21
C GLU A 68 2.26 -1.16 23.81
N LYS A 69 1.67 -1.91 24.74
CA LYS A 69 0.97 -3.18 24.44
C LYS A 69 -0.11 -2.98 23.39
N THR A 70 -0.90 -1.92 23.50
CA THR A 70 -1.96 -1.59 22.54
C THR A 70 -1.35 -1.24 21.17
N HIS A 71 -0.28 -0.45 21.16
CA HIS A 71 0.43 -0.10 19.94
C HIS A 71 1.00 -1.33 19.21
N ILE A 72 1.70 -2.21 19.94
CA ILE A 72 2.26 -3.47 19.42
C ILE A 72 1.15 -4.37 18.86
N LYS A 73 0.03 -4.49 19.58
CA LYS A 73 -1.12 -5.29 19.12
C LYS A 73 -1.67 -4.76 17.80
N ASN A 74 -1.89 -3.45 17.69
CA ASN A 74 -2.39 -2.82 16.48
C ASN A 74 -1.45 -3.01 15.29
N LEU A 75 -0.13 -2.88 15.51
CA LEU A 75 0.87 -3.15 14.48
C LEU A 75 0.86 -4.62 14.04
N SER A 76 0.77 -5.55 15.00
CA SER A 76 0.70 -6.99 14.71
C SER A 76 -0.53 -7.34 13.89
N ASP A 77 -1.70 -6.81 14.27
CA ASP A 77 -2.96 -7.06 13.58
C ASP A 77 -2.97 -6.45 12.17
N CYS A 78 -2.39 -5.25 11.99
CA CYS A 78 -2.19 -4.65 10.68
C CYS A 78 -1.29 -5.52 9.79
N LYS A 79 -0.16 -6.00 10.33
CA LYS A 79 0.75 -6.90 9.60
C LYS A 79 0.06 -8.20 9.19
N LYS A 80 -0.78 -8.78 10.06
CA LYS A 80 -1.56 -9.98 9.73
C LYS A 80 -2.57 -9.74 8.60
N LYS A 81 -3.28 -8.61 8.63
CA LYS A 81 -4.22 -8.24 7.56
C LYS A 81 -3.51 -8.07 6.22
N ILE A 82 -2.41 -7.32 6.20
CA ILE A 82 -1.59 -7.16 4.99
C ILE A 82 -1.10 -8.53 4.50
N GLY A 83 -0.59 -9.37 5.39
CA GLY A 83 -0.13 -10.71 5.04
C GLY A 83 -1.23 -11.62 4.47
N ALA A 84 -2.48 -11.47 4.91
CA ALA A 84 -3.62 -12.22 4.40
C ALA A 84 -4.11 -11.69 3.03
N GLU A 85 -4.07 -10.38 2.81
CA GLU A 85 -4.55 -9.74 1.58
C GLU A 85 -3.51 -9.74 0.44
N LEU A 86 -2.22 -9.87 0.78
CA LEU A 86 -1.11 -9.78 -0.17
C LEU A 86 -1.15 -10.89 -1.24
N PRO A 87 -1.37 -12.18 -0.92
CA PRO A 87 -1.44 -13.23 -1.94
C PRO A 87 -2.56 -12.99 -2.96
N ASP A 88 -3.74 -12.56 -2.49
CA ASP A 88 -4.88 -12.23 -3.35
C ASP A 88 -4.59 -11.03 -4.24
N ALA A 89 -3.88 -10.01 -3.72
CA ALA A 89 -3.47 -8.86 -4.50
C ALA A 89 -2.46 -9.23 -5.60
N ILE A 90 -1.50 -10.11 -5.28
CA ILE A 90 -0.52 -10.65 -6.23
C ILE A 90 -1.24 -11.44 -7.33
N ALA A 91 -2.12 -12.38 -6.96
CA ALA A 91 -2.89 -13.17 -7.93
C ALA A 91 -3.71 -12.28 -8.89
N ARG A 92 -4.39 -11.24 -8.37
CA ARG A 92 -5.12 -10.27 -9.21
C ARG A 92 -4.19 -9.48 -10.13
N MET A 93 -2.96 -9.21 -9.71
CA MET A 93 -1.99 -8.50 -10.53
C MET A 93 -1.43 -9.39 -11.64
N GLU A 94 -1.15 -10.66 -11.35
CA GLU A 94 -0.71 -11.66 -12.33
C GLU A 94 -1.76 -11.89 -13.41
N ILE A 95 -3.03 -12.08 -13.02
CA ILE A 95 -4.15 -12.23 -13.97
C ILE A 95 -4.25 -11.01 -14.89
N ARG A 96 -4.16 -9.79 -14.34
CA ARG A 96 -4.16 -8.55 -15.14
C ARG A 96 -2.93 -8.42 -16.03
N GLY A 97 -1.79 -8.95 -15.62
CA GLY A 97 -0.58 -9.04 -16.44
C GLY A 97 -0.82 -9.92 -17.67
N ALA A 98 -1.29 -11.16 -17.43
CA ALA A 98 -1.58 -12.12 -18.50
C ALA A 98 -2.66 -11.61 -19.48
N GLU A 99 -3.71 -10.97 -18.97
CA GLU A 99 -4.77 -10.39 -19.79
C GLU A 99 -4.26 -9.28 -20.71
N ARG A 100 -3.33 -8.44 -20.23
CA ARG A 100 -2.72 -7.39 -21.05
C ARG A 100 -1.89 -7.98 -22.19
N VAL A 101 -1.11 -9.02 -21.91
CA VAL A 101 -0.33 -9.74 -22.93
C VAL A 101 -1.26 -10.34 -23.98
N ARG A 102 -2.31 -11.07 -23.56
CA ARG A 102 -3.31 -11.62 -24.51
C ARG A 102 -3.92 -10.56 -25.42
N ARG A 103 -4.28 -9.39 -24.87
CA ARG A 103 -4.84 -8.30 -25.68
C ARG A 103 -3.83 -7.73 -26.66
N GLN A 104 -2.56 -7.64 -26.27
CA GLN A 104 -1.49 -7.18 -27.13
C GLN A 104 -1.26 -8.17 -28.28
N ASP A 105 -1.16 -9.47 -27.98
CA ASP A 105 -1.00 -10.53 -28.98
C ASP A 105 -2.20 -10.57 -29.95
N GLU A 106 -3.42 -10.41 -29.44
CA GLU A 106 -4.62 -10.38 -30.27
C GLU A 106 -4.65 -9.14 -31.18
N ALA A 107 -4.24 -7.98 -30.67
CA ALA A 107 -4.14 -6.76 -31.48
C ALA A 107 -3.07 -6.89 -32.57
N GLU A 108 -1.92 -7.48 -32.25
CA GLU A 108 -0.84 -7.74 -33.21
C GLU A 108 -1.28 -8.73 -34.29
N ARG A 109 -1.94 -9.83 -33.91
CA ARG A 109 -2.48 -10.79 -34.86
C ARG A 109 -3.50 -10.15 -35.81
N ARG A 110 -4.40 -9.31 -35.30
CA ARG A 110 -5.36 -8.58 -36.15
C ARG A 110 -4.65 -7.68 -37.16
N ARG A 111 -3.65 -6.91 -36.71
CA ARG A 111 -2.84 -6.08 -37.62
C ARG A 111 -2.15 -6.91 -38.69
N ALA A 112 -1.57 -8.05 -38.33
CA ALA A 112 -0.91 -8.94 -39.28
C ALA A 112 -1.90 -9.53 -40.31
N GLU A 113 -3.12 -9.89 -39.87
CA GLU A 113 -4.19 -10.36 -40.76
C GLU A 113 -4.67 -9.24 -41.70
N ASP A 114 -4.83 -8.02 -41.18
CA ASP A 114 -5.24 -6.86 -41.98
C ASP A 114 -4.17 -6.49 -43.02
N GLU A 115 -2.89 -6.45 -42.65
CA GLU A 115 -1.77 -6.23 -43.58
C GLU A 115 -1.71 -7.31 -44.66
N ARG A 116 -2.01 -8.56 -44.31
CA ARG A 116 -2.04 -9.67 -45.27
C ARG A 116 -3.19 -9.49 -46.26
N ARG A 117 -4.39 -9.14 -45.79
CA ARG A 117 -5.55 -8.86 -46.66
C ARG A 117 -5.27 -7.67 -47.58
N GLU A 118 -4.64 -6.62 -47.07
CA GLU A 118 -4.27 -5.46 -47.87
C GLU A 118 -3.29 -5.84 -49.00
N LYS A 119 -2.28 -6.66 -48.71
CA LYS A 119 -1.35 -7.19 -49.73
C LYS A 119 -2.06 -8.08 -50.75
N GLU A 120 -2.99 -8.92 -50.33
CA GLU A 120 -3.78 -9.78 -51.22
C GLU A 120 -4.69 -8.95 -52.14
N LEU A 121 -5.34 -7.90 -51.61
CA LEU A 121 -6.15 -6.96 -52.39
C LEU A 121 -5.31 -6.15 -53.38
N ALA A 122 -4.13 -5.68 -52.96
CA ALA A 122 -3.21 -4.96 -53.84
C ALA A 122 -2.70 -5.86 -54.98
N ALA A 123 -2.37 -7.12 -54.69
CA ALA A 123 -1.98 -8.10 -55.71
C ALA A 123 -3.12 -8.43 -56.68
N ALA A 124 -4.35 -8.57 -56.18
CA ALA A 124 -5.54 -8.82 -57.01
C ALA A 124 -5.83 -7.62 -57.95
N SER A 125 -5.77 -6.39 -57.43
CA SER A 125 -5.93 -5.18 -58.23
C SER A 125 -4.83 -5.03 -59.28
N PHE A 126 -3.58 -5.36 -58.94
CA PHE A 126 -2.49 -5.38 -59.92
C PHE A 126 -2.73 -6.41 -61.02
N ALA A 127 -3.16 -7.63 -60.68
CA ALA A 127 -3.46 -8.67 -61.66
C ALA A 127 -4.63 -8.27 -62.59
N GLU A 128 -5.66 -7.61 -62.06
CA GLU A 128 -6.78 -7.07 -62.84
C GLU A 128 -6.33 -5.97 -63.81
N ASN A 129 -5.47 -5.04 -63.37
CA ASN A 129 -4.90 -4.01 -64.24
C ASN A 129 -4.04 -4.61 -65.36
N VAL A 130 -3.22 -5.62 -65.05
CA VAL A 130 -2.43 -6.33 -66.07
C VAL A 130 -3.35 -7.06 -67.06
N ALA A 131 -4.41 -7.70 -66.58
CA ALA A 131 -5.36 -8.40 -67.45
C ALA A 131 -6.12 -7.43 -68.38
N THR A 132 -6.53 -6.27 -67.88
CA THR A 132 -7.18 -5.24 -68.69
C THR A 132 -6.23 -4.64 -69.73
N GLU A 133 -4.95 -4.37 -69.38
CA GLU A 133 -3.93 -3.94 -70.34
C GLU A 133 -3.66 -4.99 -71.43
N ILE A 134 -3.53 -6.27 -71.06
CA ILE A 134 -3.36 -7.36 -72.03
C ILE A 134 -4.57 -7.43 -72.97
N THR A 135 -5.78 -7.31 -72.44
CA THR A 135 -7.01 -7.36 -73.23
C THR A 135 -7.12 -6.15 -74.18
N ALA A 136 -6.77 -4.95 -73.70
CA ALA A 136 -6.73 -3.74 -74.51
C ALA A 136 -5.69 -3.85 -75.64
N ASN A 137 -4.49 -4.33 -75.34
CA ASN A 137 -3.43 -4.52 -76.33
C ASN A 137 -3.80 -5.61 -77.35
N ALA A 138 -4.42 -6.71 -76.92
CA ALA A 138 -4.91 -7.75 -77.83
C ALA A 138 -6.01 -7.22 -78.76
N SER A 139 -6.92 -6.39 -78.24
CA SER A 139 -7.98 -5.75 -79.03
C SER A 139 -7.41 -4.79 -80.06
N PHE A 140 -6.42 -3.97 -79.69
CA PHE A 140 -5.71 -3.06 -80.60
C PHE A 140 -4.93 -3.81 -81.69
N ALA A 141 -4.27 -4.93 -81.34
CA ALA A 141 -3.57 -5.76 -82.31
C ALA A 141 -4.53 -6.40 -83.34
N LEU A 142 -5.68 -6.89 -82.87
CA LEU A 142 -6.76 -7.41 -83.73
C LEU A 142 -7.32 -6.33 -84.66
N GLU A 143 -7.56 -5.12 -84.14
CA GLU A 143 -8.08 -4.00 -84.93
C GLU A 143 -7.11 -3.62 -86.07
N ASN A 144 -5.81 -3.55 -85.80
CA ASN A 144 -4.77 -3.30 -86.80
C ASN A 144 -4.65 -4.42 -87.84
N MET A 145 -4.88 -5.69 -87.47
CA MET A 145 -4.92 -6.79 -88.44
C MET A 145 -6.17 -6.76 -89.34
N THR A 146 -7.28 -6.21 -88.85
CA THR A 146 -8.52 -6.05 -89.64
C THR A 146 -8.55 -4.80 -90.52
N THR A 147 -7.75 -3.77 -90.22
CA THR A 147 -7.70 -2.51 -90.98
C THR A 147 -6.43 -2.32 -91.81
N GLY A 148 -5.38 -3.11 -91.58
CA GLY A 148 -4.08 -3.01 -92.25
C GLY A 148 -3.83 -4.03 -93.36
N GLY A 149 -4.81 -4.25 -94.24
CA GLY A 149 -4.75 -5.17 -95.38
C GLY A 149 -5.04 -4.52 -96.73
N THR A 150 -4.75 -3.23 -96.92
CA THR A 150 -4.82 -2.57 -98.24
C THR A 150 -3.52 -1.80 -98.49
N VAL A 151 -2.45 -2.52 -98.80
CA VAL A 151 -1.32 -1.93 -99.53
C VAL A 151 -1.80 -1.79 -100.97
N ILE A 152 -2.23 -0.58 -101.35
CA ILE A 152 -2.49 -0.25 -102.74
C ILE A 152 -1.12 -0.26 -103.44
N ALA A 153 -0.92 -1.28 -104.26
CA ALA A 153 0.10 -1.28 -105.30
C ALA A 153 -0.38 -0.36 -106.43
N GLU A 154 0.21 0.83 -106.55
CA GLU A 154 0.13 1.63 -107.77
C GLU A 154 1.45 1.48 -108.53
N ASN A 155 1.45 0.52 -109.45
CA ASN A 155 2.26 0.55 -110.68
C ASN A 155 1.46 1.33 -111.73
N THR A 156 2.08 2.34 -112.36
CA THR A 156 2.02 2.75 -113.80
C THR A 156 2.59 4.18 -113.91
N GLU A 157 3.76 4.41 -114.52
CA GLU A 157 3.98 4.59 -115.96
C GLU A 157 2.97 5.52 -116.63
N GLU A 158 3.37 6.74 -117.03
CA GLU A 158 3.58 7.11 -118.45
C GLU A 158 3.89 8.61 -118.66
N GLU A 159 4.66 8.82 -119.73
CA GLU A 159 5.19 10.00 -120.40
C GLU A 159 4.27 11.23 -120.56
N ASN A 160 4.84 12.43 -120.33
CA ASN A 160 5.17 13.42 -121.39
C ASN A 160 5.95 14.62 -120.83
#